data_AF-A0A540VDQ0-F1
#
_entry.id   AF-A0A540VDQ0-F1
#
_cell.length_a   1.000
_cell.length_b   1.000
_cell.length_c   1.000
_cell.angle_alpha   90.00
_cell.angle_beta   90.00
_cell.angle_gamma   90.00
#
_symmetry.space_group_name_H-M   'P 1'
#
loop_
_entity.id
_entity.type
_entity.pdbx_description
1 polymer ?
#
loop_
_entity_poly.entity_id
_entity_poly.type
_entity_poly.pdbx_seq_one_letter_code
_entity_poly.pdbx_strand_id
1 'polypeptide(L)'
;MNHLTSVCVFCGASAGTRPVYREAAAQLGRELSARRIRLIYGGGSVGLMGELARACLQHQGEVIGVIPHPLTARETSGEPVGEWIVVDTMHERKATMASLADAFIALPGGFGTLEELFESITWGQLGIHRKPIGILNVAGYFDPLLTLIDHAVAEGFIAPLYRQLFVVADTPITLLDRLAEHETPPGLVQWLSADET
;
A
#
# COMPACT_ATOMS: atom_id res chain seq x y z
N MET A 1 -11.67 -16.73 0.70
CA MET A 1 -11.52 -15.34 1.19
C MET A 1 -10.19 -15.25 1.90
N ASN A 2 -9.33 -14.34 1.48
CA ASN A 2 -8.08 -14.02 2.15
C ASN A 2 -8.41 -13.41 3.51
N HIS A 3 -7.91 -14.01 4.59
CA HIS A 3 -8.05 -13.39 5.90
C HIS A 3 -6.99 -12.28 6.03
N LEU A 4 -7.39 -11.04 5.77
CA LEU A 4 -6.52 -9.89 5.93
C LEU A 4 -6.46 -9.49 7.40
N THR A 5 -5.27 -9.57 8.01
CA THR A 5 -5.02 -9.11 9.38
C THR A 5 -4.14 -7.85 9.40
N SER A 6 -3.41 -7.61 8.32
CA SER A 6 -2.52 -6.46 8.16
C SER A 6 -2.50 -5.97 6.71
N VAL A 7 -2.47 -4.65 6.51
CA VAL A 7 -2.38 -4.02 5.19
C VAL A 7 -1.29 -2.96 5.20
N CYS A 8 -0.38 -3.04 4.24
CA CYS A 8 0.60 -1.99 3.96
C CYS A 8 -0.02 -0.92 3.06
N VAL A 9 0.05 0.35 3.47
CA VAL A 9 -0.48 1.47 2.70
C VAL A 9 0.63 2.42 2.26
N PHE A 10 0.77 2.58 0.95
CA PHE A 10 1.62 3.57 0.30
C PHE A 10 0.78 4.83 0.01
N CYS A 11 1.21 5.99 0.48
CA CYS A 11 0.47 7.24 0.27
C CYS A 11 1.36 8.48 0.37
N GLY A 12 0.87 9.61 -0.12
CA GLY A 12 1.66 10.84 -0.18
C GLY A 12 2.06 11.40 1.19
N ALA A 13 3.33 11.78 1.33
CA ALA A 13 3.81 12.68 2.38
C ALA A 13 3.19 14.10 2.29
N SER A 14 2.62 14.44 1.13
CA SER A 14 1.80 15.63 0.92
C SER A 14 0.32 15.27 0.95
N ALA A 15 -0.52 16.21 1.36
CA ALA A 15 -1.97 16.02 1.40
C ALA A 15 -2.68 16.12 0.04
N GLY A 16 -1.96 16.56 -0.99
CA GLY A 16 -2.55 17.00 -2.26
C GLY A 16 -3.25 18.36 -2.13
N THR A 17 -3.86 18.80 -3.23
CA THR A 17 -4.52 20.11 -3.35
C THR A 17 -6.04 20.06 -3.16
N ARG A 18 -6.63 18.86 -3.14
CA ARG A 18 -8.08 18.65 -2.99
C ARG A 18 -8.39 17.96 -1.66
N PRO A 19 -9.41 18.40 -0.91
CA PRO A 19 -9.74 17.84 0.40
C PRO A 19 -10.15 16.36 0.33
N VAL A 20 -10.73 15.93 -0.80
CA VAL A 20 -11.17 14.55 -1.04
C VAL A 20 -10.07 13.49 -0.80
N TYR A 21 -8.79 13.84 -0.99
CA TYR A 21 -7.68 12.93 -0.75
C TYR A 21 -7.47 12.65 0.74
N ARG A 22 -7.55 13.68 1.58
CA ARG A 22 -7.50 13.53 3.05
C ARG A 22 -8.71 12.77 3.55
N GLU A 23 -9.90 13.11 3.04
CA GLU A 23 -11.15 12.43 3.40
C GLU A 23 -11.07 10.93 3.09
N ALA A 24 -10.56 10.55 1.92
CA ALA A 24 -10.37 9.16 1.55
C ALA A 24 -9.33 8.44 2.42
N ALA A 25 -8.21 9.10 2.76
CA ALA A 25 -7.22 8.54 3.67
C ALA A 25 -7.82 8.30 5.07
N ALA A 26 -8.58 9.26 5.61
CA ALA A 26 -9.27 9.10 6.88
C ALA A 26 -10.34 8.02 6.83
N GLN A 27 -11.12 7.93 5.75
CA GLN A 27 -12.09 6.85 5.54
C GLN A 27 -11.41 5.48 5.53
N LEU A 28 -10.30 5.33 4.81
CA LEU A 28 -9.55 4.07 4.80
C LEU A 28 -9.08 3.69 6.20
N GLY A 29 -8.52 4.62 6.98
CA GLY A 29 -8.08 4.33 8.34
C GLY A 29 -9.20 3.87 9.27
N ARG A 30 -10.39 4.47 9.14
CA ARG A 30 -11.59 4.03 9.86
C ARG A 30 -12.01 2.62 9.48
N GLU A 31 -12.04 2.31 8.19
CA GLU A 31 -12.43 0.98 7.71
C GLU A 31 -11.46 -0.11 8.12
N LEU A 32 -10.15 0.15 8.05
CA LEU A 32 -9.13 -0.77 8.55
C LEU A 32 -9.36 -1.09 10.03
N SER A 33 -9.56 -0.05 10.85
CA SER A 33 -9.79 -0.20 12.29
C SER A 33 -11.08 -0.95 12.61
N ALA A 34 -12.18 -0.61 11.92
CA ALA A 34 -13.47 -1.28 12.09
C ALA A 34 -13.40 -2.78 11.75
N ARG A 35 -12.57 -3.14 10.77
CA ARG A 35 -12.33 -4.54 10.35
C ARG A 35 -11.23 -5.22 11.16
N ARG A 36 -10.62 -4.55 12.15
CA ARG A 36 -9.46 -5.02 12.92
C ARG A 36 -8.27 -5.42 12.04
N ILE A 37 -8.04 -4.66 10.99
CA ILE A 37 -6.90 -4.81 10.10
C ILE A 37 -5.83 -3.82 10.55
N ARG A 38 -4.65 -4.33 10.91
CA ARG A 38 -3.50 -3.52 11.30
C ARG A 38 -2.98 -2.71 10.11
N LEU A 39 -2.73 -1.42 10.32
CA LEU A 39 -2.07 -0.57 9.34
C LEU A 39 -0.55 -0.73 9.44
N ILE A 40 0.08 -1.10 8.32
CA ILE A 40 1.53 -0.98 8.11
C ILE A 40 1.76 0.21 7.17
N TYR A 41 2.68 1.12 7.47
CA TYR A 41 2.95 2.27 6.59
C TYR A 41 4.36 2.83 6.78
N GLY A 42 4.66 3.92 6.08
CA GLY A 42 5.95 4.58 6.05
C GLY A 42 6.40 5.36 7.30
N GLY A 43 5.59 5.43 8.36
CA GLY A 43 5.96 6.10 9.61
C GLY A 43 5.87 7.64 9.62
N GLY A 44 5.51 8.29 8.50
CA GLY A 44 5.42 9.75 8.41
C GLY A 44 4.18 10.35 9.10
N SER A 45 4.30 11.48 9.79
CA SER A 45 3.18 12.09 10.55
C SER A 45 2.47 13.23 9.80
N VAL A 46 2.89 13.52 8.57
CA VAL A 46 2.39 14.59 7.71
C VAL A 46 1.65 14.06 6.48
N GLY A 47 0.95 14.94 5.76
CA GLY A 47 0.26 14.60 4.51
C GLY A 47 -0.85 13.56 4.69
N LEU A 48 -1.01 12.69 3.69
CA LEU A 48 -1.98 11.59 3.77
C LEU A 48 -1.54 10.49 4.74
N MET A 49 -0.24 10.27 4.89
CA MET A 49 0.30 9.30 5.86
C MET A 49 -0.18 9.62 7.29
N GLY A 50 -0.01 10.87 7.72
CA GLY A 50 -0.46 11.29 9.03
C GLY A 50 -1.97 11.24 9.21
N GLU A 51 -2.73 11.60 8.17
CA GLU A 51 -4.20 11.55 8.19
C GLU A 51 -4.71 10.12 8.36
N LEU A 52 -4.19 9.19 7.54
CA LEU A 52 -4.51 7.77 7.59
C LEU A 52 -4.19 7.17 8.96
N ALA A 53 -2.96 7.37 9.42
CA ALA A 53 -2.48 6.78 10.68
C ALA A 53 -3.24 7.32 11.89
N ARG A 54 -3.54 8.63 11.94
CA ARG A 54 -4.35 9.22 13.00
C ARG A 54 -5.79 8.69 12.98
N ALA A 55 -6.40 8.58 11.80
CA ALA A 55 -7.74 8.02 11.68
C ALA A 55 -7.80 6.57 12.16
N CYS A 56 -6.75 5.77 11.95
CA CYS A 56 -6.68 4.43 12.55
C CYS A 56 -6.67 4.47 14.08
N LEU A 57 -5.75 5.24 14.68
CA LEU A 57 -5.62 5.31 16.14
C LEU A 57 -6.87 5.87 16.82
N GLN A 58 -7.49 6.89 16.25
CA GLN A 58 -8.76 7.47 16.75
C GLN A 58 -9.89 6.45 16.82
N HIS A 59 -9.82 5.40 16.00
CA HIS A 59 -10.78 4.31 15.94
C HIS A 59 -10.23 3.01 16.57
N GLN A 60 -9.26 3.14 17.47
CA GLN A 60 -8.66 2.03 18.24
C GLN A 60 -8.02 0.93 17.36
N GLY A 61 -7.61 1.29 16.14
CA GLY A 61 -6.84 0.43 15.26
C GLY A 61 -5.35 0.36 15.65
N GLU A 62 -4.69 -0.70 15.22
CA GLU A 62 -3.25 -0.87 15.40
C GLU A 62 -2.48 -0.28 14.21
N VAL A 63 -1.39 0.44 14.50
CA VAL A 63 -0.58 1.14 13.49
C VAL A 63 0.90 0.86 13.74
N ILE A 64 1.59 0.35 12.72
CA ILE A 64 3.04 0.17 12.68
C ILE A 64 3.62 1.01 11.54
N GLY A 65 4.46 1.99 11.90
CA GLY A 65 5.27 2.75 10.97
C GLY A 65 6.67 2.17 10.84
N VAL A 66 7.16 2.01 9.61
CA VAL A 66 8.55 1.64 9.34
C VAL A 66 9.27 2.84 8.76
N ILE A 67 10.28 3.35 9.46
CA ILE A 67 10.96 4.59 9.12
C ILE A 67 12.48 4.42 9.15
N PRO A 68 13.23 4.84 8.11
CA PRO A 68 14.68 4.75 8.14
C PRO A 68 15.26 5.89 8.98
N HIS A 69 16.34 5.61 9.72
CA HIS A 69 17.03 6.58 10.60
C HIS A 69 17.22 7.98 9.96
N PRO A 70 17.69 8.10 8.70
CA PRO A 70 17.91 9.41 8.06
C PRO A 70 16.64 10.23 7.79
N LEU A 71 15.45 9.61 7.74
CA LEU A 71 14.20 10.29 7.41
C LEU A 71 13.36 10.67 8.63
N THR A 72 13.71 10.17 9.82
CA THR A 72 13.03 10.50 11.07
C THR A 72 12.83 12.01 11.26
N ALA A 73 13.87 12.83 11.05
CA ALA A 73 13.77 14.29 11.21
C ALA A 73 13.01 15.04 10.10
N ARG A 74 12.79 14.41 8.93
CA ARG A 74 12.18 15.06 7.75
C ARG A 74 10.72 14.69 7.54
N GLU A 75 10.36 13.43 7.79
CA GLU A 75 9.00 12.92 7.55
C GLU A 75 8.12 12.99 8.81
N THR A 76 8.69 13.43 9.93
CA THR A 76 7.99 13.53 11.20
C THR A 76 8.12 14.95 11.75
N SER A 77 6.99 15.58 12.10
CA SER A 77 6.93 16.91 12.70
C SER A 77 6.72 16.87 14.22
N GLY A 78 6.99 15.72 14.85
CA GLY A 78 6.64 15.47 16.25
C GLY A 78 6.66 13.98 16.59
N GLU A 79 5.78 13.60 17.52
CA GLU A 79 5.71 12.24 18.05
C GLU A 79 5.28 11.18 17.01
N PRO A 80 5.72 9.93 17.18
CA PRO A 80 5.30 8.80 16.36
C PRO A 80 3.78 8.62 16.37
N VAL A 81 3.21 8.37 15.18
CA VAL A 81 1.82 7.91 15.04
C VAL A 81 1.84 6.39 14.96
N GLY A 82 1.58 5.74 16.10
CA GLY A 82 1.64 4.29 16.26
C GLY A 82 3.00 3.78 16.74
N GLU A 83 3.21 2.48 16.66
CA GLU A 83 4.51 1.87 16.94
C GLU A 83 5.48 2.13 15.78
N TRP A 84 6.76 2.33 16.08
CA TRP A 84 7.78 2.52 15.06
C TRP A 84 8.78 1.37 15.03
N ILE A 85 9.09 0.94 13.82
CA ILE A 85 10.24 0.10 13.52
C ILE A 85 11.24 0.98 12.78
N VAL A 86 12.38 1.25 13.42
CA VAL A 86 13.45 2.04 12.82
C VAL A 86 14.40 1.10 12.10
N VAL A 87 14.75 1.44 10.86
CA VAL A 87 15.67 0.68 9.99
C VAL A 87 16.80 1.56 9.47
N ASP A 88 17.80 0.96 8.83
CA ASP A 88 18.98 1.71 8.37
C ASP A 88 18.85 2.20 6.92
N THR A 89 18.11 1.45 6.09
CA THR A 89 18.02 1.74 4.64
C THR A 89 16.60 1.77 4.10
N MET A 90 16.41 2.44 2.95
CA MET A 90 15.13 2.41 2.21
C MET A 90 14.75 1.00 1.73
N HIS A 91 15.74 0.14 1.42
CA HIS A 91 15.48 -1.23 1.01
C HIS A 91 14.94 -2.06 2.18
N GLU A 92 15.58 -1.97 3.35
CA GLU A 92 15.10 -2.60 4.58
C GLU A 92 13.72 -2.09 4.99
N ARG A 93 13.45 -0.79 4.80
CA ARG A 93 12.13 -0.20 5.05
C ARG A 93 11.06 -0.92 4.24
N LYS A 94 11.23 -0.99 2.92
CA LYS A 94 10.25 -1.61 2.01
C LYS A 94 10.13 -3.12 2.26
N ALA A 95 11.25 -3.81 2.49
CA ALA A 95 11.25 -5.23 2.83
C ALA A 95 10.51 -5.52 4.16
N THR A 96 10.71 -4.68 5.18
CA THR A 96 10.03 -4.81 6.48
C THR A 96 8.55 -4.50 6.36
N MET A 97 8.17 -3.42 5.64
CA MET A 97 6.77 -3.12 5.37
C MET A 97 6.08 -4.26 4.62
N ALA A 98 6.77 -4.85 3.64
CA ALA A 98 6.26 -5.98 2.88
C ALA A 98 6.16 -7.25 3.71
N SER A 99 7.10 -7.54 4.61
CA SER A 99 7.06 -8.76 5.45
C SER A 99 5.92 -8.74 6.46
N LEU A 100 5.57 -7.56 6.99
CA LEU A 100 4.54 -7.36 8.01
C LEU A 100 3.10 -7.30 7.47
N ALA A 101 2.90 -7.27 6.15
CA ALA A 101 1.60 -7.03 5.54
C ALA A 101 1.02 -8.28 4.86
N ASP A 102 -0.30 -8.44 4.88
CA ASP A 102 -1.01 -9.46 4.10
C ASP A 102 -1.42 -8.96 2.71
N ALA A 103 -1.56 -7.65 2.55
CA ALA A 103 -1.92 -6.98 1.30
C ALA A 103 -1.34 -5.56 1.21
N PHE A 104 -1.37 -4.99 0.01
CA PHE A 104 -0.88 -3.63 -0.28
C PHE A 104 -2.00 -2.73 -0.80
N ILE A 105 -1.99 -1.45 -0.41
CA ILE A 105 -2.87 -0.42 -0.96
C ILE A 105 -2.05 0.81 -1.35
N ALA A 106 -2.30 1.35 -2.54
CA ALA A 106 -1.86 2.69 -2.93
C ALA A 106 -3.02 3.70 -2.84
N LEU A 107 -2.81 4.75 -2.06
CA LEU A 107 -3.58 6.00 -2.07
C LEU A 107 -2.87 7.03 -2.96
N PRO A 108 -3.52 8.18 -3.29
CA PRO A 108 -2.86 9.26 -4.01
C PRO A 108 -1.52 9.67 -3.38
N GLY A 109 -0.52 9.87 -4.22
CA GLY A 109 0.84 10.15 -3.76
C GLY A 109 1.81 10.45 -4.91
N GLY A 110 3.00 10.91 -4.56
CA GLY A 110 4.05 11.28 -5.51
C GLY A 110 4.93 10.10 -5.93
N PHE A 111 6.17 10.40 -6.31
CA PHE A 111 7.11 9.37 -6.79
C PHE A 111 7.37 8.25 -5.79
N GLY A 112 7.46 8.53 -4.47
CA GLY A 112 7.64 7.47 -3.47
C GLY A 112 6.50 6.44 -3.52
N THR A 113 5.25 6.90 -3.53
CA THR A 113 4.08 6.02 -3.62
C THR A 113 4.05 5.22 -4.92
N LEU A 114 4.42 5.84 -6.04
CA LEU A 114 4.48 5.14 -7.33
C LEU A 114 5.59 4.09 -7.35
N GLU A 115 6.75 4.39 -6.77
CA GLU A 115 7.89 3.48 -6.66
C GLU A 115 7.53 2.25 -5.80
N GLU A 116 6.96 2.47 -4.62
CA GLU A 116 6.52 1.40 -3.72
C GLU A 116 5.41 0.53 -4.34
N LEU A 117 4.47 1.15 -5.05
CA LEU A 117 3.40 0.44 -5.78
C LEU A 117 3.98 -0.45 -6.88
N PHE A 118 4.83 0.10 -7.76
CA PHE A 118 5.38 -0.66 -8.87
C PHE A 118 6.35 -1.74 -8.44
N GLU A 119 7.11 -1.52 -7.35
CA GLU A 119 7.95 -2.56 -6.78
C GLU A 119 7.09 -3.73 -6.27
N SER A 120 6.00 -3.45 -5.54
CA SER A 120 5.07 -4.48 -5.06
C SER A 120 4.41 -5.24 -6.23
N ILE A 121 4.00 -4.54 -7.29
CA ILE A 121 3.46 -5.18 -8.52
C ILE A 121 4.52 -6.07 -9.16
N THR A 122 5.76 -5.58 -9.27
CA THR A 122 6.86 -6.33 -9.89
C THR A 122 7.22 -7.57 -9.07
N TRP A 123 7.24 -7.48 -7.75
CA TRP A 123 7.47 -8.63 -6.87
C TRP A 123 6.35 -9.66 -6.98
N GLY A 124 5.09 -9.22 -7.07
CA GLY A 124 3.95 -10.10 -7.37
C GLY A 124 4.09 -10.78 -8.73
N GLN A 125 4.47 -10.04 -9.78
CA GLN A 125 4.71 -10.59 -11.11
C GLN A 125 5.84 -11.63 -11.10
N LEU A 126 6.94 -11.37 -10.39
CA LEU A 126 8.07 -12.29 -10.30
C LEU A 126 7.72 -13.53 -9.47
N GLY A 127 6.73 -13.46 -8.58
CA GLY A 127 6.37 -14.54 -7.66
C GLY A 127 7.05 -14.46 -6.28
N ILE A 128 7.67 -13.33 -5.95
CA ILE A 128 8.32 -13.10 -4.65
C ILE A 128 7.28 -13.07 -3.52
N HIS A 129 6.05 -12.65 -3.82
CA HIS A 129 4.91 -12.80 -2.93
C HIS A 129 3.63 -13.09 -3.72
N ARG A 130 2.56 -13.46 -3.01
CA ARG A 130 1.21 -13.63 -3.56
C ARG A 130 0.15 -12.73 -2.92
N LYS A 131 0.59 -11.74 -2.14
CA LYS A 131 -0.25 -10.75 -1.44
C LYS A 131 -1.03 -9.90 -2.45
N PRO A 132 -2.34 -9.67 -2.26
CA PRO A 132 -3.14 -8.87 -3.19
C PRO A 132 -2.78 -7.39 -3.09
N ILE A 133 -2.91 -6.67 -4.21
CA ILE A 133 -2.55 -5.26 -4.34
C ILE A 133 -3.80 -4.46 -4.73
N GLY A 134 -4.01 -3.32 -4.08
CA GLY A 134 -5.16 -2.45 -4.27
C GLY A 134 -4.76 -1.03 -4.64
N ILE A 135 -5.51 -0.39 -5.53
CA ILE A 135 -5.38 1.03 -5.85
C ILE A 135 -6.70 1.73 -5.48
N LEU A 136 -6.61 2.69 -4.56
CA LEU A 136 -7.75 3.53 -4.17
C LEU A 136 -7.79 4.76 -5.08
N ASN A 137 -8.61 4.69 -6.13
CA ASN A 137 -8.66 5.69 -7.21
C ASN A 137 -9.54 6.91 -6.88
N VAL A 138 -9.13 7.66 -5.87
CA VAL A 138 -9.90 8.80 -5.35
C VAL A 138 -10.05 9.87 -6.43
N ALA A 139 -11.29 10.10 -6.85
CA ALA A 139 -11.65 11.14 -7.82
C ALA A 139 -10.80 11.12 -9.11
N GLY A 140 -10.53 9.91 -9.62
CA GLY A 140 -9.80 9.68 -10.87
C GLY A 140 -8.30 9.96 -10.81
N TYR A 141 -7.71 10.03 -9.61
CA TYR A 141 -6.28 10.36 -9.44
C TYR A 141 -5.35 9.44 -10.25
N PHE A 142 -5.67 8.15 -10.31
CA PHE A 142 -4.89 7.13 -10.99
C PHE A 142 -5.36 6.85 -12.43
N ASP A 143 -6.39 7.52 -12.95
CA ASP A 143 -6.88 7.29 -14.33
C ASP A 143 -5.76 7.41 -15.38
N PRO A 144 -4.85 8.41 -15.32
CA PRO A 144 -3.74 8.49 -16.27
C PRO A 144 -2.76 7.32 -16.15
N LEU A 145 -2.52 6.84 -14.92
CA LEU A 145 -1.64 5.70 -14.66
C LEU A 145 -2.25 4.41 -15.20
N LEU A 146 -3.53 4.18 -14.93
CA LEU A 146 -4.26 3.01 -15.40
C LEU A 146 -4.31 2.98 -16.92
N THR A 147 -4.51 4.13 -17.56
CA THR A 147 -4.45 4.29 -19.03
C THR A 147 -3.06 3.91 -19.57
N LEU A 148 -1.98 4.33 -18.91
CA LEU A 148 -0.62 3.97 -19.31
C LEU A 148 -0.37 2.46 -19.18
N ILE A 149 -0.83 1.84 -18.09
CA ILE A 149 -0.71 0.40 -17.86
C ILE A 149 -1.49 -0.36 -18.94
N ASP A 150 -2.72 0.05 -19.25
CA ASP A 150 -3.55 -0.57 -20.28
C ASP A 150 -2.90 -0.44 -21.67
N HIS A 151 -2.26 0.70 -21.95
CA HIS A 151 -1.48 0.87 -23.17
C HIS A 151 -0.27 -0.07 -23.21
N ALA A 152 0.48 -0.22 -22.11
CA ALA A 152 1.60 -1.17 -22.04
C ALA A 152 1.16 -2.63 -22.22
N VAL A 153 -0.06 -2.98 -21.80
CA VAL A 153 -0.68 -4.29 -22.11
C VAL A 153 -0.97 -4.41 -23.61
N ALA A 154 -1.58 -3.39 -24.21
CA ALA A 154 -1.90 -3.38 -25.64
C ALA A 154 -0.65 -3.49 -26.53
N GLU A 155 0.44 -2.82 -26.14
CA GLU A 155 1.73 -2.86 -26.83
C GLU A 155 2.58 -4.09 -26.47
N GLY A 156 2.08 -5.01 -25.64
CA GLY A 156 2.73 -6.28 -25.34
C GLY A 156 3.89 -6.21 -24.35
N PHE A 157 4.09 -5.08 -23.66
CA PHE A 157 5.08 -4.97 -22.58
C PHE A 157 4.60 -5.59 -21.27
N ILE A 158 3.28 -5.70 -21.07
CA ILE A 158 2.67 -6.36 -19.91
C ILE A 158 1.75 -7.46 -20.41
N ALA A 159 1.95 -8.70 -19.96
CA ALA A 159 1.03 -9.78 -20.30
C ALA A 159 -0.36 -9.52 -19.69
N PRO A 160 -1.48 -9.77 -20.42
CA PRO A 160 -2.84 -9.54 -19.91
C PRO A 160 -3.15 -10.23 -18.57
N LEU A 161 -2.47 -11.34 -18.27
CA LEU A 161 -2.53 -12.00 -16.96
C LEU A 161 -2.06 -11.09 -15.83
N TYR A 162 -0.93 -10.40 -16.01
CA TYR A 162 -0.32 -9.56 -14.98
C TYR A 162 -1.03 -8.21 -14.81
N ARG A 163 -1.88 -7.80 -15.76
CA ARG A 163 -2.79 -6.67 -15.56
C ARG A 163 -3.76 -6.88 -14.39
N GLN A 164 -4.01 -8.14 -14.05
CA GLN A 164 -4.90 -8.56 -12.96
C GLN A 164 -4.19 -8.66 -11.60
N LEU A 165 -2.89 -8.32 -11.50
CA LEU A 165 -2.15 -8.36 -10.23
C LEU A 165 -2.68 -7.38 -9.17
N PHE A 166 -3.47 -6.38 -9.56
CA PHE A 166 -4.06 -5.42 -8.65
C PHE A 166 -5.54 -5.18 -8.96
N VAL A 167 -6.28 -4.84 -7.92
CA VAL A 167 -7.67 -4.37 -8.00
C VAL A 167 -7.72 -2.86 -7.82
N VAL A 168 -8.71 -2.21 -8.45
CA VAL A 168 -8.94 -0.77 -8.34
C VAL A 168 -10.32 -0.56 -7.74
N ALA A 169 -10.50 0.41 -6.86
CA ALA A 169 -11.83 0.88 -6.45
C ALA A 169 -11.76 2.34 -6.01
N ASP A 170 -12.91 3.02 -5.99
CA ASP A 170 -12.98 4.45 -5.66
C ASP A 170 -13.28 4.69 -4.18
N THR A 171 -13.68 3.65 -3.45
CA THR A 171 -14.00 3.72 -2.01
C THR A 171 -13.23 2.66 -1.20
N PRO A 172 -12.87 2.96 0.05
CA PRO A 172 -12.15 2.01 0.91
C PRO A 172 -12.90 0.69 1.14
N ILE A 173 -14.22 0.75 1.37
CA ILE A 173 -15.05 -0.44 1.61
C ILE A 173 -14.95 -1.40 0.41
N THR A 174 -15.23 -0.87 -0.79
CA THR A 174 -15.19 -1.68 -2.02
C THR A 174 -13.79 -2.21 -2.28
N LEU A 175 -12.74 -1.43 -1.99
CA LEU A 175 -11.37 -1.87 -2.20
C LEU A 175 -11.00 -3.03 -1.27
N LEU A 176 -11.33 -2.93 0.01
CA LEU A 176 -11.03 -3.95 1.02
C LEU A 176 -11.80 -5.25 0.75
N ASP A 177 -13.05 -5.15 0.29
CA ASP A 177 -13.84 -6.32 -0.12
C ASP A 177 -13.18 -7.02 -1.32
N ARG A 178 -12.80 -6.24 -2.35
CA ARG A 178 -12.08 -6.78 -3.52
C ARG A 178 -10.75 -7.43 -3.13
N LEU A 179 -9.98 -6.85 -2.23
CA LEU A 179 -8.72 -7.43 -1.75
C LEU A 179 -8.92 -8.77 -1.02
N ALA A 180 -9.97 -8.88 -0.21
CA ALA A 180 -10.29 -10.11 0.50
C ALA A 180 -10.73 -11.25 -0.44
N GLU A 181 -11.29 -10.90 -1.59
CA GLU A 181 -11.76 -11.86 -2.61
C GLU A 181 -10.74 -12.09 -3.74
N HIS A 182 -9.71 -11.26 -3.85
CA HIS A 182 -8.78 -11.30 -4.97
C HIS A 182 -7.87 -12.53 -4.94
N GLU A 183 -7.86 -13.28 -6.04
CA GLU A 183 -6.92 -14.35 -6.29
C GLU A 183 -5.75 -13.83 -7.13
N THR A 184 -4.58 -13.70 -6.50
CA THR A 184 -3.38 -13.21 -7.17
C THR A 184 -2.89 -14.22 -8.22
N PRO A 185 -2.64 -13.78 -9.48
CA PRO A 185 -2.04 -14.60 -10.52
C PRO A 185 -0.75 -15.32 -10.07
N PRO A 186 -0.40 -16.47 -10.68
CA PRO A 186 0.87 -17.12 -10.42
C PRO A 186 2.04 -16.24 -10.89
N GLY A 187 3.13 -16.25 -10.13
CA GLY A 187 4.37 -15.56 -10.50
C GLY A 187 5.06 -16.20 -11.71
N LEU A 188 5.89 -15.41 -12.38
CA LEU A 188 6.70 -15.84 -13.52
C LEU A 188 7.72 -16.93 -13.14
N VAL A 189 8.27 -16.83 -11.93
CA VAL A 189 9.31 -17.73 -11.42
C VAL A 189 8.73 -18.51 -10.24
N GLN A 190 8.97 -19.83 -10.22
CA GLN A 190 8.81 -20.63 -9.02
C GLN A 190 10.03 -20.41 -8.13
N TRP A 191 9.93 -19.48 -7.20
CA TRP A 191 10.94 -19.30 -6.16
C TRP A 191 10.81 -20.47 -5.18
N LEU A 192 11.87 -21.27 -5.01
CA LEU A 192 11.94 -22.29 -3.97
C LEU A 192 11.73 -21.59 -2.62
N SER A 193 10.75 -22.04 -1.84
CA SER A 193 10.61 -21.60 -0.46
C SER A 193 11.84 -22.04 0.33
N ALA A 194 12.30 -21.21 1.27
CA ALA A 194 13.44 -21.52 2.15
C ALA A 194 13.25 -22.77 3.02
N ASP A 195 12.06 -23.40 2.98
CA ASP A 195 11.73 -24.67 3.64
C ASP A 195 12.08 -25.91 2.77
N GLU A 196 12.69 -25.74 1.59
CA GLU A 196 13.09 -26.84 0.68
C GLU A 196 14.61 -27.12 0.64
N THR A 197 15.37 -26.73 1.68
CA THR A 197 16.78 -27.13 1.90
C THR A 197 17.03 -27.52 3.35
#